data_AF-A0A4Y7LHV5-F1
#
_entry.id   AF-A0A4Y7LHV5-F1
#
_cell.length_a   1.000
_cell.length_b   1.000
_cell.length_c   1.000
_cell.angle_alpha   90.00
_cell.angle_beta   90.00
_cell.angle_gamma   90.00
#
_symmetry.space_group_name_H-M   'P 1'
#
loop_
_entity.id
_entity.type
_entity.pdbx_description
1 polymer ?
#
loop_
_entity_poly.entity_id
_entity_poly.type
_entity_poly.pdbx_seq_one_letter_code
_entity_poly.pdbx_strand_id
1 'polypeptide(L)'
;MLVDSLQPGSCVKAQEDLIKVAKQFAVKLTMFHGRGGTVGRGGGPTHLVILSQPPDTIQGSLRVPVQGDVIEQSFEKEHLCFRTLQRYTAATLEHDMHPPVSPKPEWRALMDEIAIISTEKYRSIVFKEPRFVEYFRLETPEP
;
A
#
# COMPACT_ATOMS: atom_id res chain seq x y z
N MET A 1 10.12 -4.97 -17.56
CA MET A 1 9.08 -5.94 -17.16
C MET A 1 8.52 -5.75 -15.74
N LEU A 2 9.23 -5.08 -14.81
CA LEU A 2 8.76 -4.89 -13.41
C LEU A 2 8.06 -3.53 -13.14
N VAL A 3 7.92 -2.67 -14.14
CA VAL A 3 7.37 -1.30 -14.00
C VAL A 3 5.94 -1.15 -14.58
N ASP A 4 5.34 -2.25 -15.06
CA ASP A 4 3.97 -2.26 -15.58
C ASP A 4 2.89 -2.46 -14.51
N SER A 5 3.27 -2.74 -13.26
CA SER A 5 2.32 -3.12 -12.20
C SER A 5 1.95 -2.00 -11.21
N LEU A 6 2.58 -0.83 -11.27
CA LEU A 6 2.36 0.25 -10.29
C LEU A 6 1.29 1.23 -10.78
N GLN A 7 0.03 0.80 -10.76
CA GLN A 7 -1.12 1.70 -10.77
C GLN A 7 -1.72 1.74 -9.34
N PRO A 8 -2.04 2.91 -8.76
CA PRO A 8 -2.62 2.98 -7.42
C PRO A 8 -3.91 2.16 -7.26
N GLY A 9 -4.72 2.04 -8.33
CA GLY A 9 -5.90 1.18 -8.38
C GLY A 9 -5.61 -0.32 -8.61
N SER A 10 -4.44 -0.68 -9.15
CA SER A 10 -4.13 -2.09 -9.43
C SER A 10 -3.87 -2.91 -8.18
N CYS A 11 -3.28 -2.32 -7.13
CA CYS A 11 -2.94 -3.05 -5.91
C CYS A 11 -4.20 -3.49 -5.13
N VAL A 12 -5.18 -2.59 -4.98
CA VAL A 12 -6.46 -2.91 -4.33
C VAL A 12 -7.21 -3.99 -5.09
N LYS A 13 -7.34 -3.84 -6.42
CA LYS A 13 -8.01 -4.82 -7.27
C LYS A 13 -7.31 -6.18 -7.25
N ALA A 14 -5.97 -6.19 -7.31
CA ALA A 14 -5.20 -7.42 -7.23
C ALA A 14 -5.37 -8.14 -5.89
N GLN A 15 -5.41 -7.41 -4.76
CA GLN A 15 -5.67 -8.01 -3.46
C GLN A 15 -7.08 -8.62 -3.37
N GLU A 16 -8.11 -7.92 -3.87
CA GLU A 16 -9.48 -8.43 -3.94
C GLU A 16 -9.56 -9.71 -4.78
N ASP A 17 -8.90 -9.76 -5.93
CA ASP A 17 -8.91 -10.92 -6.82
C ASP A 17 -8.14 -12.11 -6.22
N LEU A 18 -6.99 -11.86 -5.59
CA LEU A 18 -6.24 -12.89 -4.87
C LEU A 18 -7.05 -13.50 -3.73
N ILE A 19 -7.80 -12.68 -2.98
CA ILE A 19 -8.68 -13.16 -1.91
C ILE A 19 -9.81 -14.02 -2.45
N LYS A 20 -10.45 -13.62 -3.56
CA LYS A 20 -11.49 -14.44 -4.21
C LYS A 20 -10.94 -15.82 -4.56
N VAL A 21 -9.75 -15.87 -5.18
CA VAL A 21 -9.09 -17.14 -5.55
C VAL A 21 -8.73 -17.94 -4.29
N ALA A 22 -8.11 -17.33 -3.29
CA ALA A 22 -7.75 -18.02 -2.05
C ALA A 22 -8.96 -18.67 -1.35
N LYS A 23 -10.11 -17.96 -1.32
CA LYS A 23 -11.38 -18.47 -0.79
C LYS A 23 -11.90 -19.66 -1.59
N GLN A 24 -11.83 -19.62 -2.93
CA GLN A 24 -12.26 -20.74 -3.79
C GLN A 24 -11.50 -22.04 -3.50
N PHE A 25 -10.21 -21.93 -3.15
CA PHE A 25 -9.33 -23.07 -2.86
C PHE A 25 -9.15 -23.34 -1.36
N ALA A 26 -9.92 -22.67 -0.48
CA ALA A 26 -9.80 -22.77 0.98
C ALA A 26 -8.36 -22.55 1.50
N VAL A 27 -7.60 -21.67 0.86
CA VAL A 27 -6.24 -21.28 1.27
C VAL A 27 -6.32 -20.05 2.16
N LYS A 28 -5.70 -20.10 3.35
CA LYS A 28 -5.48 -18.90 4.17
C LYS A 28 -4.36 -18.06 3.55
N LEU A 29 -4.70 -16.90 3.01
CA LEU A 29 -3.75 -16.00 2.37
C LEU A 29 -3.22 -14.97 3.39
N THR A 30 -1.90 -14.79 3.44
CA THR A 30 -1.26 -13.70 4.19
C THR A 30 -0.60 -12.74 3.21
N MET A 31 -1.06 -11.48 3.20
CA MET A 31 -0.43 -10.43 2.39
C MET A 31 0.88 -9.97 3.05
N PHE A 32 1.95 -9.86 2.25
CA PHE A 32 3.18 -9.20 2.68
C PHE A 32 3.25 -7.82 2.04
N HIS A 33 3.14 -6.77 2.84
CA HIS A 33 3.11 -5.39 2.34
C HIS A 33 4.54 -4.91 2.05
N GLY A 34 4.87 -4.61 0.80
CA GLY A 34 6.21 -4.18 0.41
C GLY A 34 6.65 -2.82 0.99
N ARG A 35 7.94 -2.51 0.83
CA ARG A 35 8.53 -1.20 1.16
C ARG A 35 7.83 -0.09 0.36
N GLY A 36 7.64 1.08 0.96
CA GLY A 36 7.15 2.26 0.24
C GLY A 36 5.63 2.42 0.22
N GLY A 37 4.86 1.39 0.55
CA GLY A 37 3.41 1.49 0.71
C GLY A 37 3.02 2.34 1.92
N THR A 38 1.79 2.86 1.92
CA THR A 38 1.20 3.64 3.02
C THR A 38 1.33 2.93 4.37
N VAL A 39 1.26 1.60 4.40
CA VAL A 39 1.41 0.77 5.62
C VAL A 39 2.85 0.79 6.16
N GLY A 40 3.84 0.76 5.27
CA GLY A 40 5.26 0.64 5.64
C GLY A 40 6.03 1.98 5.71
N ARG A 41 5.45 3.09 5.25
CA ARG A 41 6.02 4.45 5.35
C ARG A 41 5.26 5.40 6.26
N GLY A 42 4.10 5.01 6.79
CA GLY A 42 3.25 5.95 7.50
C GLY A 42 2.70 7.04 6.56
N GLY A 43 2.26 6.66 5.35
CA GLY A 43 1.57 7.55 4.39
C GLY A 43 0.20 8.06 4.86
N GLY A 44 -0.09 7.85 6.14
CA GLY A 44 -1.24 8.18 6.96
C GLY A 44 -1.03 7.49 8.32
N PRO A 45 -1.85 7.76 9.34
CA PRO A 45 -1.77 7.01 10.60
C PRO A 45 -1.87 5.50 10.31
N THR A 46 -0.83 4.72 10.63
CA THR A 46 -0.71 3.29 10.27
C THR A 46 -1.97 2.48 10.57
N HIS A 47 -2.65 2.82 11.67
CA HIS A 47 -3.92 2.25 12.08
C HIS A 47 -5.01 2.40 11.00
N LEU A 48 -5.24 3.60 10.47
CA LEU A 48 -6.24 3.85 9.41
C LEU A 48 -5.88 3.16 8.10
N VAL A 49 -4.59 3.02 7.79
CA VAL A 49 -4.15 2.35 6.56
C VAL A 49 -4.44 0.85 6.60
N ILE A 50 -4.31 0.24 7.78
CA ILE A 50 -4.68 -1.16 7.98
C ILE A 50 -6.20 -1.31 7.86
N LEU A 51 -6.97 -0.41 8.48
CA LEU A 51 -8.44 -0.42 8.38
C LEU A 51 -8.97 -0.17 6.97
N SER A 52 -8.20 0.49 6.09
CA SER A 52 -8.59 0.75 4.71
C SER A 52 -8.23 -0.37 3.73
N GLN A 53 -7.57 -1.45 4.19
CA GLN A 53 -7.31 -2.60 3.33
C GLN A 53 -8.63 -3.22 2.86
N PRO A 54 -8.69 -3.84 1.67
CA PRO A 54 -9.92 -4.48 1.21
C PRO A 54 -10.45 -5.52 2.21
N PRO A 55 -11.76 -5.79 2.24
CA PRO A 55 -12.31 -6.81 3.11
C PRO A 55 -11.60 -8.16 2.93
N ASP A 56 -11.45 -8.91 4.02
CA ASP A 56 -10.84 -10.24 4.06
C ASP A 56 -9.35 -10.33 3.68
N THR A 57 -8.62 -9.22 3.50
CA THR A 57 -7.19 -9.31 3.14
C THR A 57 -6.25 -9.55 4.33
N ILE A 58 -6.72 -9.37 5.57
CA ILE A 58 -5.92 -9.45 6.79
C ILE A 58 -6.09 -10.80 7.49
N GLN A 59 -7.32 -11.19 7.85
CA GLN A 59 -7.63 -12.53 8.41
C GLN A 59 -6.72 -12.92 9.61
N GLY A 60 -6.52 -11.97 10.51
CA GLY A 60 -5.70 -12.08 11.71
C GLY A 60 -4.20 -12.18 11.43
N SER A 61 -3.75 -11.89 10.20
CA SER A 61 -2.38 -12.05 9.77
C SER A 61 -1.87 -10.81 9.05
N LEU A 62 -1.17 -9.96 9.80
CA LEU A 62 -0.52 -8.76 9.26
C LEU A 62 1.00 -8.99 9.14
N ARG A 63 1.56 -8.79 7.94
CA ARG A 63 3.01 -8.85 7.71
C ARG A 63 3.51 -7.60 7.00
N VAL A 64 4.23 -6.75 7.73
CA VAL A 64 4.70 -5.44 7.27
C VAL A 64 6.20 -5.29 7.62
N PRO A 65 7.06 -4.90 6.68
CA PRO A 65 8.44 -4.54 6.96
C PRO A 65 8.49 -3.14 7.59
N VAL A 66 9.22 -3.03 8.69
CA VAL A 66 9.57 -1.74 9.28
C VAL A 66 10.79 -1.21 8.53
N GLN A 67 10.68 -0.03 7.94
CA GLN A 67 11.81 0.56 7.23
C GLN A 67 12.82 1.16 8.21
N GLY A 68 14.10 1.12 7.84
CA GLY A 68 15.18 1.61 8.70
C GLY A 68 15.09 3.10 9.03
N ASP A 69 14.45 3.90 8.17
CA ASP A 69 14.18 5.33 8.40
C ASP A 69 13.04 5.59 9.41
N VAL A 70 12.17 4.60 9.69
CA VAL A 70 11.06 4.73 10.65
C VAL A 70 11.24 3.89 11.90
N ILE A 71 12.27 3.05 11.98
CA ILE A 71 12.47 2.09 13.08
C ILE A 71 12.65 2.81 14.42
N GLU A 72 13.44 3.89 14.43
CA GLU A 72 13.73 4.68 15.62
C GLU A 72 12.44 5.34 16.15
N GLN A 73 11.72 6.06 15.28
CA GLN A 73 10.43 6.66 15.63
C GLN A 73 9.40 5.64 16.14
N SER A 74 9.46 4.40 15.65
CA SER A 74 8.49 3.36 15.95
C SER A 74 8.82 2.57 17.22
N PHE A 75 10.11 2.39 17.55
CA PHE A 75 10.56 1.41 18.55
C PHE A 75 11.68 1.90 19.50
N GLU A 76 12.27 3.08 19.30
CA GLU A 76 13.39 3.57 20.14
C GLU A 76 12.98 3.77 21.61
N LYS A 77 11.83 4.43 21.84
CA LYS A 77 11.32 4.71 23.19
C LYS A 77 10.27 3.67 23.57
N GLU A 78 10.32 3.18 24.81
CA GLU A 78 9.41 2.15 25.33
C GLU A 78 7.93 2.47 25.07
N HIS A 79 7.50 3.70 25.39
CA HIS A 79 6.11 4.13 25.19
C HIS A 79 5.73 4.28 23.70
N LEU A 80 6.70 4.52 22.79
CA LEU A 80 6.46 4.52 21.34
C LEU A 80 6.35 3.10 20.81
N CYS A 81 7.25 2.21 21.22
CA CYS A 81 7.19 0.78 20.93
C CYS A 81 5.83 0.19 21.31
N PHE A 82 5.39 0.43 22.55
CA PHE A 82 4.08 -0.02 23.02
C PHE A 82 2.94 0.51 22.14
N ARG A 83 2.92 1.81 21.82
CA ARG A 83 1.89 2.41 20.97
C ARG A 83 1.91 1.85 19.55
N THR A 84 3.08 1.57 19.00
CA THR A 84 3.23 0.96 17.67
C THR A 84 2.62 -0.44 17.65
N LEU A 85 2.99 -1.30 18.61
CA LEU A 85 2.45 -2.64 18.74
C LEU A 85 0.94 -2.62 19.00
N GLN A 86 0.47 -1.75 19.89
CA GLN A 86 -0.95 -1.56 20.18
C GLN A 86 -1.75 -1.21 18.91
N ARG A 87 -1.24 -0.28 18.08
CA ARG A 87 -1.92 0.13 16.83
C ARG A 87 -2.01 -1.01 15.82
N TYR A 88 -0.94 -1.79 15.65
CA TYR A 88 -0.94 -2.94 14.75
C TYR A 88 -1.93 -4.00 15.20
N THR A 89 -1.90 -4.36 16.48
CA THR A 89 -2.81 -5.36 17.05
C THR A 89 -4.26 -4.90 16.97
N ALA A 90 -4.56 -3.67 17.40
CA ALA A 90 -5.92 -3.13 17.37
C ALA A 90 -6.46 -3.04 15.94
N ALA A 91 -5.70 -2.48 14.99
CA ALA A 91 -6.17 -2.34 13.62
C ALA A 91 -6.38 -3.69 12.91
N THR A 92 -5.49 -4.66 13.17
CA THR A 92 -5.59 -6.01 12.60
C THR A 92 -6.87 -6.69 13.07
N LEU A 93 -7.16 -6.61 14.37
CA LEU A 93 -8.36 -7.20 14.96
C LEU A 93 -9.63 -6.46 14.50
N GLU A 94 -9.60 -5.13 14.51
CA GLU A 94 -10.74 -4.30 14.14
C GLU A 94 -11.11 -4.46 12.66
N HIS A 95 -10.14 -4.54 11.75
CA HIS A 95 -10.40 -4.75 10.33
C HIS A 95 -11.20 -6.04 10.05
N ASP A 96 -10.87 -7.13 10.73
CA ASP A 96 -11.57 -8.40 10.56
C ASP A 96 -13.00 -8.37 11.14
N MET A 97 -13.22 -7.62 12.23
CA MET A 97 -14.55 -7.52 12.87
C MET A 97 -15.44 -6.45 12.23
N HIS A 98 -14.85 -5.39 11.68
CA HIS A 98 -15.51 -4.24 11.10
C HIS A 98 -14.85 -3.90 9.75
N PRO A 99 -15.05 -4.74 8.72
CA PRO A 99 -14.43 -4.53 7.43
C PRO A 99 -14.93 -3.23 6.78
N PRO A 100 -14.09 -2.54 5.98
CA PRO A 100 -14.47 -1.30 5.33
C PRO A 100 -15.57 -1.52 4.29
N VAL A 101 -16.33 -0.45 4.04
CA VAL A 101 -17.39 -0.47 3.03
C VAL A 101 -16.79 -0.66 1.64
N SER A 102 -17.38 -1.55 0.86
CA SER A 102 -16.99 -1.75 -0.54
C SER A 102 -17.18 -0.45 -1.34
N PRO A 103 -16.20 -0.04 -2.16
CA PRO A 103 -16.30 1.19 -2.93
C PRO A 103 -17.42 1.08 -3.97
N LYS A 104 -18.16 2.18 -4.15
CA LYS A 104 -19.27 2.26 -5.09
C LYS A 104 -18.79 2.08 -6.54
N PRO A 105 -19.63 1.56 -7.47
CA PRO A 105 -19.24 1.34 -8.86
C PRO A 105 -18.70 2.60 -9.55
N GLU A 106 -19.32 3.75 -9.31
CA GLU A 106 -18.88 5.04 -9.86
C GLU A 106 -17.50 5.48 -9.35
N TRP A 107 -17.14 5.12 -8.12
CA TRP A 107 -15.81 5.41 -7.57
C TRP A 107 -14.75 4.50 -8.19
N ARG A 108 -15.08 3.22 -8.43
CA ARG A 108 -14.18 2.30 -9.13
C ARG A 108 -13.91 2.77 -10.56
N ALA A 109 -14.95 3.15 -11.29
CA ALA A 109 -14.82 3.66 -12.66
C ALA A 109 -13.95 4.93 -12.70
N LEU A 110 -14.16 5.86 -11.77
CA LEU A 110 -13.33 7.07 -11.66
C LEU A 110 -11.87 6.74 -11.32
N MET A 111 -11.63 5.79 -10.42
CA MET A 111 -10.26 5.38 -10.07
C MET A 111 -9.55 4.70 -11.25
N ASP A 112 -10.27 3.94 -12.08
CA ASP A 112 -9.73 3.35 -13.30
C ASP A 112 -9.32 4.45 -14.30
N GLU A 113 -10.14 5.49 -14.48
CA GLU A 113 -9.81 6.65 -15.32
C GLU A 113 -8.57 7.42 -14.79
N ILE A 114 -8.55 7.73 -13.50
CA ILE A 114 -7.42 8.41 -12.85
C ILE A 114 -6.14 7.59 -13.02
N ALA A 115 -6.21 6.26 -12.89
CA ALA A 115 -5.05 5.39 -13.04
C ALA A 115 -4.45 5.47 -14.45
N ILE A 116 -5.29 5.53 -15.49
CA ILE A 116 -4.83 5.67 -16.88
C ILE A 116 -4.15 7.03 -17.07
N ILE A 117 -4.84 8.12 -16.74
CA ILE A 117 -4.36 9.49 -16.97
C ILE A 117 -3.07 9.77 -16.19
N SER A 118 -3.02 9.39 -14.91
CA SER A 118 -1.86 9.62 -14.06
C SER A 118 -0.64 8.81 -14.52
N THR A 119 -0.84 7.56 -14.95
CA THR A 119 0.24 6.71 -15.46
C THR A 119 0.79 7.25 -16.77
N GLU A 120 -0.09 7.68 -17.69
CA GLU A 120 0.34 8.28 -18.95
C GLU A 120 1.17 9.55 -18.70
N LYS A 121 0.67 10.45 -17.85
CA LYS A 121 1.36 11.71 -17.54
C LYS A 121 2.69 11.48 -16.83
N TYR A 122 2.74 10.54 -15.88
CA TYR A 122 3.99 10.15 -15.23
C TYR A 122 5.00 9.62 -16.25
N ARG A 123 4.57 8.69 -17.11
CA ARG A 123 5.44 8.08 -18.11
C ARG A 123 5.90 9.08 -19.18
N SER A 124 5.06 10.05 -19.54
CA SER A 124 5.43 11.07 -20.52
C SER A 124 6.61 11.92 -20.04
N ILE A 125 6.73 12.15 -18.73
CA ILE A 125 7.82 12.92 -18.15
C ILE A 125 9.00 12.00 -17.85
N VAL A 126 8.80 10.95 -17.06
CA VAL A 126 9.91 10.14 -16.51
C VAL A 126 10.61 9.29 -17.57
N PHE A 127 9.86 8.80 -18.57
CA PHE A 127 10.41 7.87 -19.57
C PHE A 127 10.46 8.43 -20.99
N LYS A 128 9.57 9.36 -21.36
CA LYS A 128 9.49 9.88 -22.74
C LYS A 128 10.17 11.23 -22.94
N GLU A 129 10.34 12.06 -21.89
CA GLU A 129 11.05 13.34 -22.02
C GLU A 129 12.57 13.07 -22.15
N PRO A 130 13.20 13.41 -23.29
CA PRO A 130 14.58 13.01 -23.56
C PRO A 130 15.59 13.55 -22.55
N ARG A 131 15.31 14.72 -21.95
CA ARG A 131 16.20 15.40 -20.98
C ARG A 131 15.91 15.06 -19.53
N PHE A 132 14.92 14.20 -19.24
CA PHE A 132 14.54 13.92 -17.86
C PHE A 132 15.69 13.34 -17.04
N VAL A 133 16.44 12.38 -17.58
CA VAL A 133 17.56 11.73 -16.87
C VAL A 133 18.70 12.72 -16.62
N GLU A 134 19.00 13.58 -17.60
CA GLU A 134 20.00 14.64 -17.45
C GLU A 134 19.60 15.61 -16.33
N TYR A 135 18.37 16.14 -16.41
CA TYR A 135 17.80 17.01 -15.38
C TYR A 135 17.84 16.36 -13.99
N PHE A 136 17.40 15.10 -13.88
CA PHE A 136 17.33 14.38 -12.61
C PHE A 136 18.71 14.23 -11.96
N ARG A 137 19.76 13.96 -12.74
CA ARG A 137 21.15 13.84 -12.24
C ARG A 137 21.79 15.17 -11.86
N LEU A 138 21.39 16.25 -12.51
CA LEU A 138 21.89 17.59 -12.19
C LEU A 138 21.23 18.15 -10.92
N GLU A 139 19.93 17.92 -10.77
CA GLU A 139 19.11 18.54 -9.72
C GLU A 139 18.95 17.67 -8.47
N THR A 140 19.40 16.41 -8.50
CA THR A 140 19.34 15.51 -7.35
C THR A 140 20.69 14.85 -7.08
N PRO A 141 20.99 14.49 -5.82
CA PRO A 141 22.20 13.74 -5.48
C PRO A 141 22.01 12.24 -5.79
N GLU A 142 21.52 11.91 -6.99
CA GLU A 142 21.55 10.53 -7.48
C GLU A 142 23.01 10.13 -7.75
N PRO A 143 23.51 9.02 -7.18
CA PRO A 143 24.87 8.53 -7.45
C PRO A 143 25.08 8.02 -8.87
#